data_AF-A0AAD5TXX6-F1
#
_entry.id   AF-A0AAD5TXX6-F1
#
_cell.length_a   1.000
_cell.length_b   1.000
_cell.length_c   1.000
_cell.angle_alpha   90.00
_cell.angle_beta   90.00
_cell.angle_gamma   90.00
#
_symmetry.space_group_name_H-M   'P 1'
#
loop_
_entity.id
_entity.type
_entity.pdbx_description
1 polymer ?
#
loop_
_entity_poly.entity_id
_entity_poly.type
_entity_poly.pdbx_seq_one_letter_code
_entity_poly.pdbx_strand_id
1 'polypeptide(L)'
;MLKFCSSAFWIIPFDWLPTTKLPRMLPGILEDQKLNFHRKIEIKNIKQVISIDDIDNFKNCFQILSFEKSVSILTETEEEKMCWINLINEAKQNLIESKSTLKT
;
A
#
# COMPACT_ATOMS: atom_id res chain seq x y z
N MET A 1 5.20 13.18 15.33
CA MET A 1 6.03 11.96 15.45
C MET A 1 5.38 10.90 14.57
N LEU A 2 5.82 10.74 13.32
CA LEU A 2 5.24 9.79 12.37
C LEU A 2 5.79 8.39 12.67
N LYS A 3 4.95 7.48 13.14
CA LYS A 3 5.30 6.07 13.30
C LYS A 3 5.26 5.43 11.90
N PHE A 4 6.41 4.99 11.42
CA PHE A 4 6.49 4.21 10.18
C PHE A 4 6.06 2.76 10.48
N CYS A 5 4.96 2.32 9.87
CA CYS A 5 4.63 0.89 9.75
C CYS A 5 5.65 0.29 8.77
N SER A 6 6.60 -0.47 9.30
CA SER A 6 7.73 -1.04 8.56
C SER A 6 7.34 -2.40 7.96
N SER A 7 7.01 -2.43 6.67
CA SER A 7 6.96 -3.65 5.86
C SER A 7 7.09 -3.34 4.37
N ALA A 8 7.83 -4.18 3.65
CA ALA A 8 8.09 -4.06 2.22
C ALA A 8 6.86 -4.45 1.37
N PHE A 9 6.61 -3.71 0.30
CA PHE A 9 5.48 -3.94 -0.60
C PHE A 9 5.75 -5.06 -1.61
N TRP A 10 4.78 -5.96 -1.78
CA TRP A 10 4.64 -6.78 -2.99
C TRP A 10 3.51 -6.19 -3.85
N ILE A 11 3.87 -5.53 -4.95
CA ILE A 11 2.92 -5.19 -6.00
C ILE A 11 2.85 -6.40 -6.92
N ILE A 12 1.81 -7.22 -6.80
CA ILE A 12 1.58 -8.34 -7.72
C ILE A 12 0.72 -7.81 -8.88
N PRO A 13 1.28 -7.60 -10.09
CA PRO A 13 0.45 -7.42 -11.27
C PRO A 13 -0.38 -8.70 -11.48
N PHE A 14 -1.66 -8.53 -11.76
CA PHE A 14 -2.68 -9.59 -11.86
C PHE A 14 -2.32 -10.75 -12.82
N ASP A 15 -1.35 -10.56 -13.72
CA ASP A 15 -0.97 -11.53 -14.76
C ASP A 15 0.20 -12.46 -14.39
N TRP A 16 0.67 -12.49 -13.13
CA TRP A 16 1.82 -13.32 -12.75
C TRP A 16 1.64 -14.07 -11.43
N LEU A 17 1.08 -15.27 -11.51
CA LEU A 17 1.32 -16.32 -10.51
C LEU A 17 1.84 -17.56 -11.23
N PRO A 18 3.02 -18.02 -10.85
CA PRO A 18 3.04 -19.33 -10.23
C PRO A 18 3.85 -19.37 -8.92
N THR A 19 3.29 -20.15 -7.99
CA THR A 19 3.86 -20.75 -6.77
C THR A 19 5.37 -20.61 -6.55
N THR A 20 5.78 -20.04 -5.41
CA THR A 20 6.48 -20.78 -4.32
C THR A 20 6.96 -19.84 -3.19
N LYS A 21 6.89 -20.39 -1.98
CA LYS A 21 7.41 -19.98 -0.65
C LYS A 21 8.45 -18.85 -0.63
N LEU A 22 8.26 -17.87 0.27
CA LEU A 22 9.34 -16.98 0.75
C LEU A 22 9.49 -17.07 2.28
N PRO A 23 10.73 -17.18 2.82
CA PRO A 23 10.99 -17.30 4.25
C PRO A 23 11.30 -15.96 4.95
N ARG A 24 11.13 -16.00 6.28
CA ARG A 24 11.41 -14.96 7.30
C ARG A 24 12.69 -14.14 7.06
N MET A 25 12.58 -12.82 7.23
CA MET A 25 13.68 -11.85 7.12
C MET A 25 14.68 -11.94 8.28
N LEU A 26 15.98 -11.96 7.95
CA LEU A 26 17.12 -11.75 8.86
C LEU A 26 17.72 -10.35 8.62
N PRO A 27 18.15 -9.62 9.67
CA PRO A 27 18.75 -8.29 9.53
C PRO A 27 20.21 -8.44 9.06
N GLY A 28 20.48 -7.99 7.82
CA GLY A 28 21.79 -8.07 7.18
C GLY A 28 21.78 -8.00 5.64
N ILE A 29 20.61 -8.11 5.00
CA ILE A 29 20.45 -8.15 3.53
C ILE A 29 19.81 -6.85 3.01
N LEU A 30 20.33 -5.68 3.38
CA LEU A 30 19.86 -4.41 2.81
C LEU A 30 20.75 -3.88 1.69
N GLU A 31 21.98 -4.39 1.53
CA GLU A 31 22.95 -3.81 0.57
C GLU A 31 22.81 -4.35 -0.87
N ASP A 32 22.16 -5.50 -1.10
CA ASP A 32 22.10 -6.14 -2.42
C ASP A 32 20.69 -6.48 -2.94
N GLN A 33 19.63 -5.97 -2.30
CA GLN A 33 18.29 -6.11 -2.87
C GLN A 33 18.08 -5.04 -3.94
N LYS A 34 18.27 -5.42 -5.21
CA LYS A 34 17.84 -4.61 -6.36
C LYS A 34 16.32 -4.46 -6.33
N LEU A 35 15.84 -3.44 -5.63
CA LEU A 35 14.43 -3.07 -5.63
C LEU A 35 14.08 -2.51 -7.00
N ASN A 36 13.25 -3.23 -7.74
CA ASN A 36 12.72 -2.74 -9.01
C ASN A 36 11.51 -1.85 -8.73
N PHE A 37 11.65 -0.57 -9.04
CA PHE A 37 10.54 0.36 -8.96
C PHE A 37 9.48 -0.01 -10.01
N HIS A 38 8.28 -0.36 -9.56
CA HIS A 38 7.17 -0.71 -10.46
C HIS A 38 6.25 0.47 -10.76
N ARG A 39 5.86 1.23 -9.73
CA ARG A 39 4.85 2.29 -9.88
C ARG A 39 4.90 3.32 -8.74
N LYS A 40 4.55 4.56 -9.08
CA LYS A 40 4.20 5.65 -8.14
C LYS A 40 2.78 6.11 -8.43
N ILE A 41 2.00 6.34 -7.37
CA ILE A 41 0.66 6.92 -7.44
C ILE A 41 0.68 8.21 -6.63
N GLU A 42 0.32 9.32 -7.25
CA GLU A 42 0.24 10.60 -6.53
C GLU A 42 -1.05 10.64 -5.69
N ILE A 43 -0.95 11.11 -4.45
CA ILE A 43 -2.09 11.13 -3.49
C ILE A 43 -3.30 11.87 -4.07
N LYS A 44 -3.07 12.98 -4.79
CA LYS A 44 -4.13 13.74 -5.47
C LYS A 44 -4.89 12.92 -6.53
N ASN A 45 -4.29 11.85 -7.05
CA ASN A 45 -4.89 10.99 -8.07
C ASN A 45 -5.62 9.79 -7.46
N ILE A 46 -5.58 9.61 -6.14
CA ILE A 46 -6.29 8.54 -5.42
C ILE A 46 -7.74 8.98 -5.20
N LYS A 47 -8.68 8.30 -5.87
CA LYS A 47 -10.12 8.48 -5.65
C LYS A 47 -10.52 7.92 -4.31
N GLN A 48 -10.21 6.66 -4.05
CA GLN A 48 -10.67 5.93 -2.87
C GLN A 48 -9.69 4.83 -2.48
N VAL A 49 -9.67 4.49 -1.19
CA VAL A 49 -9.03 3.29 -0.65
C VAL A 49 -10.14 2.41 -0.08
N ILE A 50 -10.20 1.15 -0.49
CA ILE A 50 -11.28 0.21 -0.16
C ILE A 50 -10.70 -0.99 0.57
N SER A 51 -11.22 -1.29 1.75
CA SER A 51 -10.97 -2.59 2.40
C SER A 51 -11.67 -3.69 1.60
N ILE A 52 -10.93 -4.75 1.24
CA ILE A 52 -11.51 -5.93 0.60
C ILE A 52 -11.71 -6.99 1.68
N ASP A 53 -12.91 -7.57 1.74
CA ASP A 53 -13.21 -8.67 2.65
C ASP A 53 -12.40 -9.91 2.26
N ASP A 54 -12.06 -10.73 3.26
CA ASP A 54 -11.27 -11.93 3.04
C ASP A 54 -12.06 -12.96 2.23
N ILE A 55 -11.46 -13.48 1.15
CA ILE A 55 -12.06 -14.49 0.26
C ILE A 55 -11.03 -15.60 0.01
N ASP A 56 -11.37 -16.84 0.38
CA ASP A 56 -10.54 -18.03 0.22
C ASP A 56 -9.09 -17.84 0.70
N ASN A 57 -8.16 -17.65 -0.25
CA ASN A 57 -6.73 -17.48 -0.02
C ASN A 57 -6.27 -16.01 0.01
N PHE A 58 -7.18 -15.07 -0.22
CA PHE A 58 -6.91 -13.63 -0.20
C PHE A 58 -7.35 -13.09 1.15
N LYS A 59 -6.37 -12.88 2.03
CA LYS A 59 -6.57 -12.26 3.34
C LYS A 59 -5.89 -10.92 3.41
N ASN A 60 -6.42 -10.05 4.27
CA ASN A 60 -5.81 -8.78 4.60
C ASN A 60 -5.54 -7.92 3.34
N CYS A 61 -6.51 -7.91 2.42
CA CYS A 61 -6.39 -7.17 1.17
C CYS A 61 -7.10 -5.81 1.24
N PHE A 62 -6.54 -4.83 0.54
CA PHE A 62 -7.22 -3.57 0.25
C PHE A 62 -6.89 -3.08 -1.16
N GLN A 63 -7.73 -2.21 -1.70
CA GLN A 63 -7.58 -1.67 -3.05
C GLN A 63 -7.44 -0.15 -3.04
N ILE A 64 -6.48 0.35 -3.81
CA ILE A 64 -6.34 1.76 -4.12
C ILE A 64 -6.97 2.01 -5.50
N LEU A 65 -8.05 2.78 -5.52
CA LEU A 65 -8.67 3.26 -6.75
C LEU A 65 -8.07 4.61 -7.14
N SER A 66 -7.36 4.67 -8.27
CA SER A 66 -6.89 5.92 -8.87
C SER A 66 -7.72 6.30 -10.11
N PHE A 67 -7.47 7.48 -10.68
CA PHE A 67 -8.10 7.87 -11.95
C PHE A 67 -7.73 6.97 -13.13
N GLU A 68 -6.52 6.42 -13.13
CA GLU A 68 -5.99 5.65 -14.26
C GLU A 68 -6.19 4.15 -14.09
N LYS A 69 -5.85 3.62 -12.91
CA LYS A 69 -5.87 2.18 -12.65
C LYS A 69 -6.08 1.88 -11.17
N SER A 70 -6.74 0.77 -10.87
CA SER A 70 -6.81 0.23 -9.51
C SER A 70 -5.63 -0.69 -9.21
N VAL A 71 -5.18 -0.70 -7.96
CA VAL A 71 -4.14 -1.62 -7.48
C VAL A 71 -4.63 -2.27 -6.20
N SER A 72 -4.58 -3.60 -6.15
CA SER A 72 -4.85 -4.37 -4.94
C SER A 72 -3.54 -4.67 -4.23
N ILE A 73 -3.54 -4.54 -2.91
CA ILE A 73 -2.39 -4.75 -2.04
C ILE A 73 -2.79 -5.82 -1.03
N LEU A 74 -1.91 -6.82 -0.87
CA LEU A 74 -2.01 -7.81 0.20
C LEU A 74 -1.03 -7.43 1.30
N THR A 75 -1.47 -7.53 2.54
CA THR A 75 -0.62 -7.38 3.71
C THR A 75 -0.52 -8.69 4.47
N GLU A 76 0.46 -8.79 5.37
CA GLU A 76 0.65 -10.03 6.14
C GLU A 76 -0.41 -10.16 7.23
N THR A 77 -0.82 -9.04 7.85
CA THR A 77 -1.80 -9.01 8.93
C THR A 77 -2.91 -7.99 8.70
N GLU A 78 -4.03 -8.15 9.41
CA GLU A 78 -5.16 -7.23 9.37
C GLU A 78 -4.79 -5.85 9.94
N GLU A 79 -3.96 -5.83 10.98
CA GLU A 79 -3.47 -4.60 11.58
C GLU A 79 -2.62 -3.79 10.58
N GLU A 80 -1.81 -4.47 9.78
CA GLU A 80 -1.02 -3.83 8.74
C GLU A 80 -1.91 -3.24 7.63
N LYS A 81 -2.92 -4.00 7.17
CA LYS A 81 -3.94 -3.52 6.23
C LYS A 81 -4.60 -2.24 6.75
N MET A 82 -5.07 -2.26 7.99
CA MET A 82 -5.74 -1.11 8.59
C MET A 82 -4.77 0.06 8.82
N CYS A 83 -3.51 -0.19 9.21
CA CYS A 83 -2.48 0.83 9.29
C CYS A 83 -2.31 1.57 7.95
N TRP A 84 -2.16 0.83 6.86
CA TRP A 84 -2.00 1.40 5.51
C TRP A 84 -3.22 2.21 5.06
N ILE A 85 -4.43 1.65 5.21
CA ILE A 85 -5.66 2.34 4.83
C ILE A 85 -5.77 3.68 5.58
N ASN A 86 -5.51 3.67 6.89
CA ASN A 86 -5.58 4.87 7.73
C ASN A 86 -4.52 5.89 7.32
N LEU A 87 -3.27 5.49 7.13
CA LEU A 87 -2.18 6.39 6.73
C LEU A 87 -2.45 7.07 5.37
N ILE A 88 -2.96 6.31 4.40
CA ILE A 88 -3.28 6.87 3.07
C ILE A 88 -4.44 7.85 3.17
N ASN A 89 -5.48 7.52 3.94
CA ASN A 89 -6.63 8.41 4.13
C ASN A 89 -6.25 9.68 4.91
N GLU A 90 -5.41 9.56 5.94
CA GLU A 90 -4.87 10.70 6.67
C GLU A 90 -4.05 11.62 5.74
N ALA A 91 -3.16 11.05 4.93
CA ALA A 91 -2.38 11.82 3.97
C ALA A 91 -3.25 12.53 2.91
N LYS A 92 -4.37 11.91 2.50
CA LYS A 92 -5.37 12.55 1.64
C LYS A 92 -6.06 13.73 2.34
N GLN A 93 -6.47 13.56 3.61
CA GLN A 93 -7.10 14.63 4.37
C GLN A 93 -6.15 15.81 4.58
N ASN A 94 -4.91 15.54 5.01
CA ASN A 94 -3.88 16.56 5.19
C ASN A 94 -3.63 17.36 3.90
N LEU A 95 -3.67 16.72 2.73
CA LEU A 95 -3.55 17.40 1.44
C LEU A 95 -4.73 18.34 1.16
N ILE A 96 -5.95 17.95 1.53
CA ILE A 96 -7.16 18.77 1.37
C ILE A 96 -7.10 19.97 2.31
N GLU A 97 -6.76 19.75 3.58
CA GLU A 97 -6.63 20.80 4.61
C GLU A 97 -5.50 21.80 4.29
N SER A 98 -4.37 21.31 3.77
CA SER A 98 -3.27 22.19 3.35
C SER A 98 -3.65 23.07 2.14
N LYS A 99 -4.53 22.56 1.26
CA LYS A 99 -5.04 23.34 0.12
C LYS A 99 -6.11 24.35 0.51
N SER A 100 -6.89 24.07 1.55
CA SER A 100 -7.92 25.01 2.03
C SER A 100 -7.30 26.19 2.78
N THR A 101 -6.22 25.95 3.53
CA THR A 101 -5.50 26.98 4.31
C THR A 101 -4.70 27.97 3.45
N LEU A 102 -4.33 27.62 2.22
CA LEU A 102 -3.62 28.49 1.28
C LEU A 102 -4.52 29.49 0.52
N LYS A 103 -5.83 29.55 0.83
CA LYS A 103 -6.78 30.49 0.19
C LYS A 103 -6.90 31.85 0.92
N THR A 104 -5.86 32.31 1.62
CA THR A 104 -5.85 33.61 2.30
C THR A 104 -4.90 34.58 1.62
#